data_AF-X8K8E5-F1
#
_entry.id   AF-X8K8E5-F1
#
_cell.length_a   1.000
_cell.length_b   1.000
_cell.length_c   1.000
_cell.angle_alpha   90.00
_cell.angle_beta   90.00
_cell.angle_gamma   90.00
#
_symmetry.space_group_name_H-M   'P 1'
#
loop_
_entity.id
_entity.type
_entity.pdbx_description
1 polymer ?
#
loop_
_entity_poly.entity_id
_entity_poly.type
_entity_poly.pdbx_seq_one_letter_code
_entity_poly.pdbx_strand_id
1 'polypeptide(L)'
;MKAKYFLRIVLVGLALIILGACGQKSPDSIAKNVLKDSYTGFSPEHSSDSSVFKGGVGTTLKFDKAERTISNNDGRSVKYSVLSEEQVKTIPATFRGTIVSLESQLKGKDNFTIAVGDNADKPEDAGAYYQVVLTEGGKKIRIIELLRGYKEDNAFYDFNGTAD
;
A
#
# COMPACT_ATOMS: atom_id res chain seq x y z
N MET A 1 -11.17 3.73 57.53
CA MET A 1 -9.92 3.64 56.74
C MET A 1 -10.06 2.55 55.69
N LYS A 2 -9.83 2.92 54.42
CA LYS A 2 -9.34 2.09 53.30
C LYS A 2 -10.22 0.95 52.75
N ALA A 3 -11.40 1.30 52.24
CA ALA A 3 -11.93 0.65 51.03
C ALA A 3 -11.18 1.24 49.81
N LYS A 4 -9.98 0.75 49.55
CA LYS A 4 -9.21 0.99 48.33
C LYS A 4 -8.81 -0.40 47.82
N TYR A 5 -8.69 -0.57 46.51
CA TYR A 5 -8.21 -1.77 45.80
C TYR A 5 -9.22 -2.67 45.05
N PHE A 6 -10.40 -2.19 44.63
CA PHE A 6 -11.22 -2.98 43.68
C PHE A 6 -11.74 -2.24 42.43
N LEU A 7 -11.25 -1.01 42.15
CA LEU A 7 -11.74 -0.24 41.00
C LEU A 7 -10.60 0.37 40.16
N ARG A 8 -9.60 -0.43 39.77
CA ARG A 8 -8.52 0.02 38.87
C ARG A 8 -8.11 -0.96 37.76
N ILE A 9 -8.87 -2.02 37.51
CA ILE A 9 -8.58 -3.01 36.45
C ILE A 9 -9.58 -2.94 35.27
N VAL A 10 -10.54 -2.00 35.27
CA VAL A 10 -11.62 -1.94 34.27
C VAL A 10 -11.38 -0.90 33.15
N LEU A 11 -10.19 -0.30 33.03
CA LEU A 11 -9.96 0.82 32.09
C LEU A 11 -8.68 0.74 31.24
N VAL A 12 -8.10 -0.46 31.04
CA VAL A 12 -6.97 -0.66 30.09
C VAL A 12 -7.18 -1.93 29.26
N GLY A 13 -8.37 -2.06 28.66
CA GLY A 13 -8.73 -3.20 27.82
C GLY A 13 -9.67 -2.85 26.67
N LEU A 14 -9.70 -1.58 26.25
CA LEU A 14 -10.50 -1.11 25.13
C LEU A 14 -9.64 -0.35 24.12
N ALA A 15 -8.81 -1.08 23.38
CA ALA A 15 -8.20 -0.71 22.11
C ALA A 15 -7.58 -2.00 21.54
N LEU A 16 -7.99 -2.63 20.45
CA LEU A 16 -8.88 -2.28 19.34
C LEU A 16 -9.53 -3.60 18.88
N ILE A 17 -10.82 -3.76 19.15
CA ILE A 17 -11.63 -4.64 18.32
C ILE A 17 -11.95 -3.83 17.07
N ILE A 18 -11.29 -4.15 15.96
CA ILE A 18 -11.95 -4.04 14.66
C ILE A 18 -11.88 -5.43 14.05
N LEU A 19 -12.84 -6.27 14.48
CA LEU A 19 -13.34 -7.36 13.64
C LEU A 19 -13.53 -6.80 12.23
N GLY A 20 -13.09 -7.55 11.22
CA GLY A 20 -13.32 -7.25 9.82
C GLY A 20 -14.81 -7.05 9.55
N ALA A 21 -15.23 -5.79 9.55
CA ALA A 21 -16.40 -5.33 8.83
C ALA A 21 -15.85 -4.66 7.57
N CYS A 22 -16.29 -5.13 6.41
CA CYS A 22 -16.08 -4.52 5.10
C CYS A 22 -16.78 -3.14 5.01
N GLY A 23 -16.45 -2.20 5.89
CA GLY A 23 -16.73 -0.79 5.66
C GLY A 23 -15.65 -0.27 4.72
N GLN A 24 -16.03 0.28 3.57
CA GLN A 24 -15.11 0.96 2.65
C GLN A 24 -14.28 1.97 3.44
N LYS A 25 -13.01 1.64 3.69
CA LYS A 25 -12.06 2.56 4.33
C LYS A 25 -11.77 3.65 3.30
N SER A 26 -11.95 4.93 3.66
CA SER A 26 -11.61 6.03 2.76
C SER A 26 -10.11 6.02 2.41
N PRO A 27 -9.69 6.53 1.24
CA PRO A 27 -8.28 6.62 0.87
C PRO A 27 -7.40 7.26 1.95
N ASP A 28 -7.92 8.32 2.56
CA ASP A 28 -7.29 9.02 3.69
C ASP A 28 -7.12 8.13 4.93
N SER A 29 -8.14 7.33 5.27
CA SER A 29 -8.08 6.42 6.42
C SER A 29 -7.09 5.28 6.16
N ILE A 30 -7.05 4.76 4.94
CA ILE A 30 -6.08 3.75 4.50
C ILE A 30 -4.65 4.30 4.63
N ALA A 31 -4.41 5.47 4.03
CA ALA A 31 -3.12 6.12 4.01
C ALA A 31 -2.62 6.40 5.43
N LYS A 32 -3.47 6.93 6.31
CA LYS A 32 -3.06 7.39 7.66
C LYS A 32 -2.97 6.27 8.68
N ASN A 33 -3.91 5.33 8.67
CA ASN A 33 -4.13 4.43 9.80
C ASN A 33 -3.79 2.95 9.52
N VAL A 34 -3.75 2.54 8.25
CA VAL A 34 -3.55 1.12 7.89
C VAL A 34 -2.14 0.86 7.40
N LEU A 35 -1.61 1.73 6.53
CA LEU A 35 -0.21 1.67 6.10
C LEU A 35 0.74 1.95 7.28
N LYS A 36 1.68 1.02 7.49
CA LYS A 36 2.86 1.22 8.35
C LYS A 36 3.87 2.13 7.66
N ASP A 37 4.75 2.70 8.46
CA ASP A 37 5.70 3.73 8.02
C ASP A 37 6.85 3.12 7.20
N SER A 38 7.17 1.85 7.42
CA SER A 38 8.19 1.14 6.66
C SER A 38 7.83 -0.33 6.47
N TYR A 39 8.37 -0.92 5.39
CA TYR A 39 8.34 -2.35 5.14
C TYR A 39 9.66 -2.78 4.53
N THR A 40 10.26 -3.82 5.08
CA THR A 40 11.49 -4.44 4.55
C THR A 40 11.15 -5.77 3.88
N GLY A 41 11.70 -6.01 2.70
CA GLY A 41 11.25 -7.12 1.87
C GLY A 41 12.07 -7.38 0.61
N PHE A 42 11.40 -7.95 -0.38
CA PHE A 42 11.99 -8.38 -1.63
C PHE A 42 11.04 -8.16 -2.80
N SER A 43 11.59 -7.76 -3.95
CA SER A 43 10.95 -7.88 -5.27
C SER A 43 11.96 -8.51 -6.23
N PRO A 44 11.57 -9.46 -7.09
CA PRO A 44 12.47 -10.04 -8.08
C PRO A 44 12.90 -9.01 -9.14
N GLU A 45 12.01 -8.07 -9.45
CA GLU A 45 12.22 -7.06 -10.48
C GLU A 45 12.22 -5.65 -9.89
N HIS A 46 12.90 -4.73 -10.55
CA HIS A 46 12.62 -3.29 -10.44
C HIS A 46 11.31 -2.96 -11.18
N SER A 47 10.65 -1.86 -10.79
CA SER A 47 9.56 -1.31 -11.60
C SER A 47 10.05 -0.84 -12.96
N SER A 48 9.12 -0.66 -13.90
CA SER A 48 9.37 -0.13 -15.24
C SER A 48 10.17 1.16 -15.20
N ASP A 49 9.78 2.07 -14.33
CA ASP A 49 10.62 3.16 -13.88
C ASP A 49 11.37 2.75 -12.61
N SER A 50 12.61 2.26 -12.76
CA SER A 50 13.44 1.84 -11.63
C SER A 50 13.84 2.99 -10.68
N SER A 51 13.53 4.25 -11.02
CA SER A 51 13.67 5.37 -10.09
C SER A 51 12.52 5.45 -9.08
N VAL A 52 11.37 4.81 -9.38
CA VAL A 52 10.21 4.71 -8.50
C VAL A 52 10.40 3.59 -7.48
N PHE A 53 10.58 2.35 -7.93
CA PHE A 53 10.85 1.21 -7.05
C PHE A 53 11.97 0.32 -7.55
N LYS A 54 12.97 0.13 -6.69
CA LYS A 54 14.03 -0.85 -6.90
C LYS A 54 13.71 -2.16 -6.19
N GLY A 55 13.68 -3.25 -6.95
CA GLY A 55 13.69 -4.60 -6.40
C GLY A 55 15.06 -5.00 -5.83
N GLY A 56 15.15 -6.25 -5.38
CA GLY A 56 16.27 -6.78 -4.61
C GLY A 56 15.87 -7.22 -3.21
N VAL A 57 16.71 -8.06 -2.59
CA VAL A 57 16.50 -8.59 -1.22
C VAL A 57 16.91 -7.53 -0.21
N GLY A 58 16.12 -7.36 0.85
CA GLY A 58 16.40 -6.38 1.90
C GLY A 58 16.06 -4.94 1.49
N THR A 59 15.25 -4.77 0.44
CA THR A 59 14.72 -3.45 0.08
C THR A 59 13.75 -2.98 1.17
N THR A 60 14.00 -1.79 1.72
CA THR A 60 13.08 -1.12 2.63
C THR A 60 12.36 -0.01 1.90
N LEU A 61 11.03 -0.04 1.91
CA LEU A 61 10.18 1.04 1.45
C LEU A 61 9.70 1.84 2.67
N LYS A 62 9.86 3.16 2.64
CA LYS A 62 9.37 4.07 3.69
C LYS A 62 8.28 4.97 3.14
N PHE A 63 7.15 5.01 3.85
CA PHE A 63 5.98 5.82 3.53
C PHE A 63 5.95 7.04 4.44
N ASP A 64 6.29 8.21 3.90
CA ASP A 64 5.99 9.48 4.55
C ASP A 64 4.54 9.84 4.26
N LYS A 65 3.66 9.57 5.23
CA LYS A 65 2.22 9.80 5.11
C LYS A 65 1.82 11.27 5.18
N ALA A 66 2.65 12.12 5.77
CA ALA A 66 2.39 13.55 5.88
C ALA A 66 2.71 14.24 4.54
N GLU A 67 3.89 13.95 4.01
CA GLU A 67 4.36 14.50 2.73
C GLU A 67 3.83 13.70 1.52
N ARG A 68 3.19 12.56 1.77
CA ARG A 68 2.66 11.63 0.76
C ARG A 68 3.74 11.19 -0.22
N THR A 69 4.86 10.75 0.33
CA THR A 69 5.98 10.23 -0.46
C THR A 69 6.39 8.82 -0.06
N ILE A 70 6.96 8.08 -1.01
CA ILE A 70 7.53 6.75 -0.81
C ILE A 70 9.01 6.83 -1.18
N SER A 71 9.87 6.31 -0.31
CA SER A 71 11.31 6.22 -0.58
C SER A 71 11.82 4.78 -0.48
N ASN A 72 12.88 4.50 -1.24
CA ASN A 72 13.63 3.25 -1.22
C ASN A 72 14.97 3.45 -0.48
N ASN A 73 15.78 2.40 -0.36
CA ASN A 73 17.11 2.40 0.26
C ASN A 73 18.09 3.40 -0.38
N ASP A 74 17.87 3.83 -1.62
CA ASP A 74 18.75 4.79 -2.32
C ASP A 74 18.46 6.26 -2.01
N GLY A 75 17.50 6.52 -1.11
CA GLY A 75 17.17 7.86 -0.61
C GLY A 75 16.34 8.72 -1.57
N ARG A 76 16.01 8.23 -2.77
CA ARG A 76 15.04 8.90 -3.64
C ARG A 76 13.65 8.77 -3.05
N SER A 77 12.88 9.84 -3.13
CA SER A 77 11.49 9.86 -2.69
C SER A 77 10.59 10.31 -3.84
N VAL A 78 9.47 9.63 -4.00
CA VAL A 78 8.48 9.90 -5.05
C VAL A 78 7.11 10.11 -4.44
N LYS A 79 6.31 11.01 -5.01
CA LYS A 79 4.95 11.27 -4.53
C LYS A 79 4.03 10.08 -4.79
N TYR A 80 3.07 9.87 -3.89
CA TYR A 80 2.00 8.91 -4.08
C TYR A 80 0.64 9.41 -3.62
N SER A 81 -0.40 8.80 -4.17
CA SER A 81 -1.79 9.02 -3.78
C SER A 81 -2.52 7.70 -3.70
N VAL A 82 -3.24 7.48 -2.60
CA VAL A 82 -4.22 6.39 -2.53
C VAL A 82 -5.47 6.81 -3.29
N LEU A 83 -5.91 5.99 -4.24
CA LEU A 83 -7.05 6.30 -5.09
C LEU A 83 -8.35 5.79 -4.45
N SER A 84 -9.41 6.59 -4.56
CA SER A 84 -10.79 6.12 -4.34
C SER A 84 -11.25 5.22 -5.49
N GLU A 85 -12.31 4.45 -5.28
CA GLU A 85 -12.89 3.59 -6.33
C GLU A 85 -13.33 4.38 -7.57
N GLU A 86 -13.84 5.61 -7.40
CA GLU A 86 -14.19 6.48 -8.54
C GLU A 86 -12.95 6.96 -9.29
N GLN A 87 -11.87 7.30 -8.58
CA GLN A 87 -10.59 7.66 -9.22
C GLN A 87 -9.94 6.47 -9.93
N VAL A 88 -10.09 5.25 -9.41
CA VAL A 88 -9.61 4.06 -10.12
C VAL A 88 -10.29 3.91 -11.48
N LYS A 89 -11.53 4.37 -11.66
CA LYS A 89 -12.20 4.33 -12.98
C LYS A 89 -11.61 5.30 -14.00
N THR A 90 -10.89 6.34 -13.56
CA THR A 90 -10.30 7.36 -14.44
C THR A 90 -8.89 7.01 -14.90
N ILE A 91 -8.21 6.04 -14.27
CA ILE A 91 -6.87 5.63 -14.72
C ILE A 91 -6.93 4.94 -16.11
N PRO A 92 -5.83 4.98 -16.89
CA PRO A 92 -5.83 4.41 -18.24
C PRO A 92 -6.23 2.92 -18.28
N ALA A 93 -6.99 2.54 -19.31
CA ALA A 93 -7.66 1.23 -19.39
C ALA A 93 -6.69 0.04 -19.28
N THR A 94 -5.46 0.17 -19.79
CA THR A 94 -4.42 -0.86 -19.69
C THR A 94 -4.14 -1.25 -18.23
N PHE A 95 -4.04 -0.28 -17.31
CA PHE A 95 -3.81 -0.56 -15.89
C PHE A 95 -5.04 -1.17 -15.22
N ARG A 96 -6.24 -0.69 -15.58
CA ARG A 96 -7.51 -1.25 -15.06
C ARG A 96 -7.68 -2.72 -15.47
N GLY A 97 -7.31 -3.07 -16.71
CA GLY A 97 -7.32 -4.46 -17.18
C GLY A 97 -6.44 -5.37 -16.33
N THR A 98 -5.29 -4.89 -15.87
CA THR A 98 -4.43 -5.63 -14.94
C THR A 98 -5.06 -5.81 -13.57
N ILE A 99 -5.80 -4.84 -13.04
CA ILE A 99 -6.52 -4.99 -11.76
C ILE A 99 -7.55 -6.13 -11.88
N VAL A 100 -8.30 -6.16 -12.98
CA VAL A 100 -9.29 -7.22 -13.26
C VAL A 100 -8.61 -8.60 -13.31
N SER A 101 -7.45 -8.72 -13.94
CA SER A 101 -6.74 -10.02 -13.99
C SER A 101 -6.20 -10.48 -12.62
N LEU A 102 -6.07 -9.56 -11.66
CA LEU A 102 -5.68 -9.86 -10.28
C LEU A 102 -6.86 -10.19 -9.36
N GLU A 103 -8.12 -10.11 -9.80
CA GLU A 103 -9.32 -10.21 -8.94
C GLU A 103 -9.28 -11.41 -7.99
N SER A 104 -8.93 -12.60 -8.50
CA SER A 104 -8.85 -13.83 -7.69
C SER A 104 -7.81 -13.75 -6.57
N GLN A 105 -6.73 -12.97 -6.76
CA GLN A 105 -5.69 -12.75 -5.77
C GLN A 105 -6.06 -11.64 -4.76
N LEU A 106 -6.94 -10.71 -5.15
CA LEU A 106 -7.34 -9.55 -4.35
C LEU A 106 -8.58 -9.82 -3.50
N LYS A 107 -9.46 -10.72 -3.96
CA LYS A 107 -10.73 -11.03 -3.29
C LYS A 107 -10.52 -11.42 -1.83
N GLY A 108 -11.26 -10.76 -0.93
CA GLY A 108 -11.20 -11.02 0.51
C GLY A 108 -9.97 -10.45 1.22
N LYS A 109 -9.13 -9.65 0.54
CA LYS A 109 -7.97 -8.98 1.14
C LYS A 109 -8.19 -7.47 1.20
N ASP A 110 -7.60 -6.83 2.20
CA ASP A 110 -7.50 -5.37 2.24
C ASP A 110 -6.56 -4.92 1.11
N ASN A 111 -7.07 -4.22 0.11
CA ASN A 111 -6.27 -3.77 -1.02
C ASN A 111 -6.79 -2.46 -1.61
N PHE A 112 -5.90 -1.70 -2.25
CA PHE A 112 -6.19 -0.41 -2.86
C PHE A 112 -5.17 -0.08 -3.94
N THR A 113 -5.53 0.82 -4.84
CA THR A 113 -4.63 1.30 -5.90
C THR A 113 -3.94 2.58 -5.44
N ILE A 114 -2.66 2.71 -5.77
CA ILE A 114 -1.92 3.96 -5.65
C ILE A 114 -1.49 4.47 -7.02
N ALA A 115 -1.56 5.78 -7.19
CA ALA A 115 -0.87 6.51 -8.24
C ALA A 115 0.49 6.98 -7.70
N VAL A 116 1.54 6.92 -8.51
CA VAL A 116 2.90 7.30 -8.12
C VAL A 116 3.53 8.19 -9.18
N GLY A 117 4.33 9.17 -8.73
CA GLY A 117 5.02 10.15 -9.57
C GLY A 117 4.55 11.59 -9.31
N ASP A 118 5.13 12.56 -10.02
CA ASP A 118 4.91 13.99 -9.76
C ASP A 118 3.43 14.41 -9.88
N ASN A 119 2.66 13.73 -10.73
CA ASN A 119 1.24 13.95 -10.95
C ASN A 119 0.34 12.99 -10.14
N ALA A 120 0.83 12.41 -9.04
CA ALA A 120 0.03 11.43 -8.26
C ALA A 120 -1.33 11.98 -7.79
N ASP A 121 -1.50 13.30 -7.63
CA ASP A 121 -2.78 13.94 -7.27
C ASP A 121 -3.79 14.04 -8.44
N LYS A 122 -3.36 13.75 -9.67
CA LYS A 122 -4.20 13.67 -10.88
C LYS A 122 -4.16 12.24 -11.41
N PRO A 123 -5.06 11.35 -10.92
CA PRO A 123 -4.98 9.92 -11.20
C PRO A 123 -5.02 9.57 -12.69
N GLU A 124 -5.60 10.40 -13.54
CA GLU A 124 -5.63 10.25 -15.00
C GLU A 124 -4.27 10.51 -15.68
N ASP A 125 -3.39 11.30 -15.03
CA ASP A 125 -2.11 11.80 -15.58
C ASP A 125 -0.88 11.24 -14.84
N ALA A 126 -1.08 10.33 -13.89
CA ALA A 126 0.01 9.76 -13.11
C ALA A 126 0.88 8.82 -13.96
N GLY A 127 2.20 8.87 -13.74
CA GLY A 127 3.16 8.11 -14.55
C GLY A 127 3.17 6.61 -14.30
N ALA A 128 2.77 6.18 -13.09
CA ALA A 128 2.74 4.77 -12.72
C ALA A 128 1.62 4.46 -11.72
N TYR A 129 1.13 3.22 -11.76
CA TYR A 129 0.09 2.72 -10.88
C TYR A 129 0.46 1.36 -10.30
N TYR A 130 0.09 1.16 -9.04
CA TYR A 130 0.38 -0.07 -8.31
C TYR A 130 -0.86 -0.51 -7.53
N GLN A 131 -1.06 -1.82 -7.44
CA GLN A 131 -1.99 -2.40 -6.49
C GLN A 131 -1.26 -2.74 -5.21
N VAL A 132 -1.73 -2.20 -4.08
CA VAL A 132 -1.22 -2.50 -2.74
C VAL A 132 -2.17 -3.47 -2.07
N VAL A 133 -1.63 -4.55 -1.53
CA VAL A 133 -2.37 -5.55 -0.76
C VAL A 133 -1.78 -5.61 0.64
N LEU A 134 -2.63 -5.46 1.64
CA LEU A 134 -2.27 -5.55 3.04
C LEU A 134 -2.85 -6.83 3.64
N THR A 135 -2.03 -7.51 4.43
CA THR A 135 -2.43 -8.70 5.18
C THR A 135 -1.94 -8.59 6.62
N GLU A 136 -2.48 -9.46 7.50
CA GLU A 136 -2.12 -9.47 8.93
C GLU A 136 -2.30 -8.10 9.61
N GLY A 137 -3.40 -7.40 9.29
CA GLY A 137 -3.69 -6.07 9.86
C GLY A 137 -2.71 -4.98 9.42
N GLY A 138 -2.11 -5.13 8.24
CA GLY A 138 -1.11 -4.20 7.70
C GLY A 138 0.32 -4.51 8.11
N LYS A 139 0.59 -5.62 8.80
CA LYS A 139 1.97 -6.06 9.11
C LYS A 139 2.72 -6.57 7.88
N LYS A 140 1.99 -7.05 6.87
CA LYS A 140 2.54 -7.52 5.61
C LYS A 140 1.96 -6.73 4.45
N ILE A 141 2.81 -6.35 3.50
CA ILE A 141 2.46 -5.63 2.29
C ILE A 141 2.89 -6.42 1.06
N ARG A 142 2.07 -6.37 0.01
CA ARG A 142 2.48 -6.70 -1.36
C ARG A 142 2.18 -5.51 -2.28
N ILE A 143 3.14 -5.09 -3.10
CA ILE A 143 2.97 -3.99 -4.07
C ILE A 143 3.22 -4.53 -5.46
N ILE A 144 2.19 -4.47 -6.30
CA ILE A 144 2.18 -5.06 -7.64
C ILE A 144 2.08 -3.94 -8.66
N GLU A 145 3.07 -3.81 -9.52
CA GLU A 145 3.00 -2.88 -10.66
C GLU A 145 1.87 -3.25 -11.61
N LEU A 146 1.10 -2.27 -12.05
CA LEU A 146 -0.04 -2.51 -12.95
C LEU A 146 0.35 -2.45 -14.43
N LEU A 147 1.51 -1.85 -14.76
CA LEU A 147 2.07 -1.92 -16.10
C LEU A 147 2.54 -3.36 -16.39
N ARG A 148 2.11 -3.89 -17.52
CA ARG A 148 2.48 -5.22 -18.00
C ARG A 148 3.18 -5.09 -19.35
N GLY A 149 4.08 -6.03 -19.66
CA GLY A 149 4.70 -6.18 -20.97
C GLY A 149 5.82 -5.20 -21.28
N TYR A 150 6.34 -4.48 -20.29
CA TYR A 150 7.47 -3.56 -20.50
C TYR A 150 8.84 -4.26 -20.49
N LYS A 151 8.88 -5.53 -20.07
CA LYS A 151 10.04 -6.41 -20.04
C LYS A 151 9.73 -7.75 -20.71
N GLU A 152 10.78 -8.45 -21.13
CA GLU A 152 10.70 -9.84 -21.58
C GLU A 152 9.99 -10.72 -20.54
N ASP A 153 9.33 -11.77 -21.02
CA ASP A 153 8.50 -12.68 -20.22
C ASP A 153 7.37 -12.01 -19.41
N ASN A 154 7.05 -10.75 -19.73
CA ASN A 154 6.06 -9.96 -19.00
C ASN A 154 6.43 -9.80 -17.51
N ALA A 155 7.72 -9.68 -17.19
CA ALA A 155 8.20 -9.44 -15.84
C ALA A 155 7.73 -8.07 -15.30
N PHE A 156 7.50 -7.97 -13.99
CA PHE A 156 6.99 -6.77 -13.33
C PHE A 156 7.41 -6.69 -11.86
N TYR A 157 7.36 -5.49 -11.29
CA TYR A 157 7.62 -5.29 -9.86
C TYR A 157 6.52 -5.94 -8.99
N ASP A 158 6.93 -6.86 -8.12
CA ASP A 158 6.07 -7.61 -7.21
C ASP A 158 6.76 -7.72 -5.83
N PHE A 159 6.70 -6.61 -5.09
CA PHE A 159 7.33 -6.51 -3.79
C PHE A 159 6.50 -7.17 -2.72
N ASN A 160 7.15 -7.94 -1.85
CA ASN A 160 6.57 -8.49 -0.63
C ASN A 160 7.44 -8.06 0.56
N GLY A 161 6.81 -7.45 1.57
CA GLY A 161 7.53 -6.91 2.72
C GLY A 161 6.77 -7.09 4.03
N THR A 162 7.53 -7.01 5.12
CA THR A 162 7.01 -7.01 6.49
C THR A 162 7.34 -5.68 7.14
N ALA A 163 6.40 -5.14 7.90
CA ALA A 163 6.61 -3.91 8.65
C ALA A 163 7.66 -4.13 9.73
N ASP A 164 8.50 -3.11 9.95
CA ASP A 164 9.47 -3.09 11.05
C ASP A 164 8.77 -2.90 12.41
#